data_AF-A0A7J5EK39-F1
#
_entry.id   AF-A0A7J5EK39-F1
#
_cell.length_a   1.000
_cell.length_b   1.000
_cell.length_c   1.000
_cell.angle_alpha   90.00
_cell.angle_beta   90.00
_cell.angle_gamma   90.00
#
_symmetry.space_group_name_H-M   'P 1'
#
loop_
_entity.id
_entity.type
_entity.pdbx_description
1 polymer ?
#
loop_
_entity_poly.entity_id
_entity_poly.type
_entity_poly.pdbx_seq_one_letter_code
_entity_poly.pdbx_strand_id
1 'polypeptide(L)'
;MRVYGILSLITVLLLAGCASLPEKQESRVSLPDYEDAVRIKPEASAQYLRFSGGSVSRDGRTLRGIVDEVMIVRDEHNRVVDTVWVFRDLYSATPVSGRLAIPLRDIELLPALFPGMQTDSNNGINLVESFHITKGIPHVRQVPINRDPCAGAEAPEESDCGCMPFELGLQLSSSCSSREYSNVALAALLRGSVFSDGNQAVSEGKLGAGADVFAGYRWGIHRKWVTGLTLSTGISTVNAGDITLTNRKLDSIATSLRPLVLLTQRLYLVGFDNVPRDAIQEQASVHTAGTVIRYSNNVEIRCPDQQSSESSEPHIHSGARTTRDESPVVQRRTPAPGINDPEGDVYRWQRDSIVNEQILERRRSEPALDFFGGCIKPYIYGELGVAVDAATQNAASMALNTGCNDCTATLRDANTNGALGVNWAFPVTFGFGLGFDMPISSLLDLELDLGYRSIAVGDSYARIGFSNVPDTRRISQFQLRIGVMY
;
A
#
# COMPACT_ATOMS: atom_id res chain seq x y z
N MET A 1 33.63 24.23 -23.51
CA MET A 1 34.08 23.40 -22.37
C MET A 1 33.30 23.59 -21.06
N ARG A 2 32.53 24.67 -20.84
CA ARG A 2 31.88 24.94 -19.52
C ARG A 2 30.55 24.21 -19.27
N VAL A 3 29.86 23.72 -20.30
CA VAL A 3 28.57 22.99 -20.16
C VAL A 3 28.76 21.60 -19.54
N TYR A 4 29.88 20.92 -19.83
CA TYR A 4 30.21 19.62 -19.22
C TYR A 4 30.46 19.71 -17.71
N GLY A 5 30.96 20.85 -17.21
CA GLY A 5 31.19 21.04 -15.78
C GLY A 5 29.89 21.12 -14.97
N ILE A 6 28.85 21.76 -15.52
CA ILE A 6 27.55 21.90 -14.86
C ILE A 6 26.78 20.57 -14.89
N LEU A 7 26.81 19.85 -16.02
CA LEU A 7 26.24 18.50 -16.09
C LEU A 7 26.95 17.53 -15.13
N SER A 8 28.28 17.60 -15.03
CA SER A 8 29.03 16.77 -14.08
C SER A 8 28.69 17.09 -12.63
N LEU A 9 28.52 18.37 -12.26
CA LEU A 9 28.18 18.76 -10.88
C LEU A 9 26.77 18.29 -10.48
N ILE A 10 25.79 18.41 -11.39
CA ILE A 10 24.42 17.91 -11.17
C ILE A 10 24.43 16.38 -11.04
N THR A 11 25.24 15.68 -11.84
CA THR A 11 25.37 14.22 -11.76
C THR A 11 26.00 13.77 -10.43
N VAL A 12 27.00 14.50 -9.92
CA VAL A 12 27.65 14.22 -8.64
C VAL A 12 26.70 14.48 -7.45
N LEU A 13 25.91 15.56 -7.50
CA LEU A 13 24.90 15.87 -6.47
C LEU A 13 23.75 14.84 -6.45
N LEU A 14 23.39 14.27 -7.61
CA LEU A 14 22.40 13.19 -7.70
C LEU A 14 22.93 11.84 -7.17
N LEU A 15 24.23 11.57 -7.31
CA LEU A 15 24.85 10.33 -6.82
C LEU A 15 25.19 10.37 -5.31
N ALA A 16 25.47 11.55 -4.75
CA ALA A 16 25.78 11.71 -3.33
C ALA A 16 24.58 11.48 -2.39
N GLY A 17 23.34 11.51 -2.92
CA GLY A 17 22.12 11.19 -2.17
C GLY A 17 21.85 9.68 -2.00
N CYS A 18 22.67 8.80 -2.58
CA CYS A 18 22.43 7.35 -2.62
C CYS A 18 23.30 6.53 -1.64
N ALA A 19 24.13 7.14 -0.80
CA ALA A 19 24.99 6.39 0.11
C ALA A 19 24.36 6.30 1.52
N SER A 20 24.08 5.05 1.92
CA SER A 20 23.76 4.55 3.27
C SER A 20 22.28 4.55 3.71
N LEU A 21 21.56 3.50 3.30
CA LEU A 21 20.58 2.85 4.18
C LEU A 21 21.14 1.47 4.54
N PRO A 22 21.36 1.16 5.83
CA PRO A 22 21.89 -0.14 6.22
C PRO A 22 20.84 -1.21 5.94
N GLU A 23 21.26 -2.24 5.21
CA GLU A 23 20.50 -3.45 4.94
C GLU A 23 20.22 -4.18 6.26
N LYS A 24 18.98 -4.05 6.74
CA LYS A 24 18.53 -4.71 7.97
C LYS A 24 18.10 -6.13 7.61
N GLN A 25 18.90 -7.11 8.00
CA GLN A 25 18.54 -8.53 7.95
C GLN A 25 17.22 -8.78 8.71
N GLU A 26 16.12 -8.94 7.97
CA GLU A 26 14.88 -9.47 8.50
C GLU A 26 14.78 -10.95 8.14
N SER A 27 15.10 -11.79 9.11
CA SER A 27 14.60 -13.15 9.20
C SER A 27 14.04 -13.33 10.61
N ARG A 28 12.99 -12.58 10.92
CA ARG A 28 12.11 -12.85 12.06
C ARG A 28 10.73 -13.11 11.49
N VAL A 29 10.33 -14.38 11.53
CA VAL A 29 8.94 -14.79 11.37
C VAL A 29 8.12 -13.96 12.35
N SER A 30 7.24 -13.09 11.85
CA SER A 30 6.34 -12.30 12.70
C SER A 30 5.42 -13.28 13.43
N LEU A 31 5.58 -13.38 14.75
CA LEU A 31 4.63 -14.10 15.61
C LEU A 31 3.25 -13.44 15.47
N PRO A 32 2.16 -14.23 15.37
CA PRO A 32 0.81 -13.70 15.24
C PRO A 32 0.32 -13.02 16.52
N ASP A 33 -0.62 -12.08 16.36
CA ASP A 33 -1.14 -11.19 17.42
C ASP A 33 -1.87 -11.90 18.57
N TYR A 34 -2.20 -13.18 18.39
CA TYR A 34 -2.94 -13.98 19.36
C TYR A 34 -2.30 -15.37 19.51
N GLU A 35 -2.16 -15.80 20.76
CA GLU A 35 -1.88 -17.19 21.13
C GLU A 35 -3.04 -17.70 21.96
N ASP A 36 -3.82 -18.61 21.40
CA ASP A 36 -4.97 -19.25 22.02
C ASP A 36 -4.56 -20.52 22.76
N ALA A 37 -5.24 -20.81 23.87
CA ALA A 37 -5.15 -22.07 24.58
C ALA A 37 -6.40 -22.93 24.29
N VAL A 38 -6.20 -24.04 23.60
CA VAL A 38 -7.25 -25.04 23.34
C VAL A 38 -7.10 -26.16 24.35
N ARG A 39 -8.03 -26.24 25.31
CA ARG A 39 -8.07 -27.29 26.31
C ARG A 39 -8.72 -28.54 25.75
N ILE A 40 -7.97 -29.64 25.76
CA ILE A 40 -8.39 -30.95 25.29
C ILE A 40 -8.86 -31.78 26.48
N LYS A 41 -10.02 -32.43 26.33
CA LYS A 41 -10.56 -33.33 27.35
C LYS A 41 -9.57 -34.45 27.67
N PRO A 42 -9.47 -34.91 28.94
CA PRO A 42 -8.50 -35.92 29.34
C PRO A 42 -8.54 -37.19 28.49
N GLU A 43 -9.74 -37.66 28.12
CA GLU A 43 -9.95 -38.85 27.27
C GLU A 43 -9.42 -38.70 25.84
N ALA A 44 -9.34 -37.47 25.33
CA ALA A 44 -8.87 -37.15 23.98
C ALA A 44 -7.37 -36.78 23.94
N SER A 45 -6.76 -36.42 25.08
CA SER A 45 -5.39 -35.88 25.16
C SER A 45 -4.30 -36.74 24.50
N ALA A 46 -4.42 -38.08 24.58
CA ALA A 46 -3.44 -39.00 24.03
C ALA A 46 -3.28 -38.90 22.50
N GLN A 47 -4.35 -38.55 21.77
CA GLN A 47 -4.29 -38.40 20.32
C GLN A 47 -3.54 -37.11 19.90
N TYR A 48 -3.57 -36.08 20.75
CA TYR A 48 -2.95 -34.80 20.47
C TYR A 48 -1.51 -34.68 20.98
N LEU A 49 -1.06 -35.64 21.80
CA LEU A 49 0.33 -35.74 22.26
C LEU A 49 1.33 -35.94 21.10
N ARG A 50 0.88 -36.40 19.93
CA ARG A 50 1.75 -36.54 18.74
C ARG A 50 2.07 -35.20 18.07
N PHE A 51 1.24 -34.18 18.29
CA PHE A 51 1.43 -32.84 17.74
C PHE A 51 2.30 -31.94 18.64
N SER A 52 2.73 -32.42 19.81
CA SER A 52 3.61 -31.69 20.72
C SER A 52 5.12 -31.86 20.46
N GLY A 53 5.51 -32.28 19.25
CA GLY A 53 6.90 -32.50 18.87
C GLY A 53 7.73 -31.21 18.83
N GLY A 54 8.21 -30.77 19.99
CA GLY A 54 9.06 -29.59 20.16
C GLY A 54 9.59 -29.48 21.60
N SER A 55 10.55 -28.57 21.83
CA SER A 55 11.23 -28.37 23.13
C SER A 55 10.35 -27.83 24.27
N VAL A 56 9.04 -27.71 24.05
CA VAL A 56 8.07 -27.28 25.04
C VAL A 56 7.31 -28.52 25.50
N SER A 57 7.51 -28.93 26.77
CA SER A 57 6.77 -30.03 27.39
C SER A 57 5.27 -29.74 27.34
N ARG A 58 4.54 -30.36 26.41
CA ARG A 58 3.07 -30.32 26.36
C ARG A 58 2.54 -31.71 26.72
N ASP A 59 1.58 -31.75 27.64
CA ASP A 59 0.94 -32.97 28.14
C ASP A 59 -0.24 -33.45 27.28
N GLY A 60 -0.47 -32.81 26.12
CA GLY A 60 -1.60 -33.09 25.22
C GLY A 60 -2.95 -32.58 25.74
N ARG A 61 -2.99 -31.93 26.90
CA ARG A 61 -4.23 -31.40 27.51
C ARG A 61 -4.48 -29.94 27.18
N THR A 62 -3.44 -29.19 26.83
CA THR A 62 -3.58 -27.81 26.34
C THR A 62 -2.72 -27.63 25.10
N LEU A 63 -3.37 -27.29 23.98
CA LEU A 63 -2.69 -26.92 22.74
C LEU A 63 -2.55 -25.41 22.68
N ARG A 64 -1.38 -24.94 22.25
CA ARG A 64 -1.02 -23.52 22.12
C ARG A 64 -0.87 -23.16 20.66
N GLY A 65 -1.68 -22.24 20.18
CA GLY A 65 -1.75 -21.95 18.75
C GLY A 65 -2.72 -20.83 18.41
N ILE A 66 -3.35 -20.90 17.25
CA ILE A 66 -4.42 -19.98 16.84
C ILE A 66 -5.62 -20.81 16.41
N VAL A 67 -6.80 -20.48 16.93
CA VAL A 67 -8.06 -20.96 16.38
C VAL A 67 -8.53 -19.95 15.32
N ASP A 68 -8.45 -20.35 14.04
CA ASP A 68 -8.83 -19.50 12.92
C ASP A 68 -10.36 -19.32 12.88
N GLU A 69 -11.12 -20.43 12.98
CA GLU A 69 -12.59 -20.45 12.88
C GLU A 69 -13.19 -21.73 13.49
N VAL A 70 -14.51 -21.72 13.70
CA VAL A 70 -15.32 -22.93 13.94
C VAL A 70 -15.97 -23.35 12.64
N MET A 71 -15.70 -24.58 12.19
CA MET A 71 -16.23 -25.13 10.96
C MET A 71 -17.31 -26.17 11.28
N ILE A 72 -18.50 -26.00 10.70
CA ILE A 72 -19.58 -26.99 10.75
C ILE A 72 -19.40 -27.95 9.58
N VAL A 73 -18.98 -29.18 9.88
CA VAL A 73 -18.79 -30.24 8.90
C VAL A 73 -20.13 -30.88 8.58
N ARG A 74 -20.46 -30.95 7.29
CA ARG A 74 -21.70 -31.55 6.80
C ARG A 74 -21.43 -32.71 5.85
N ASP A 75 -22.34 -33.66 5.78
CA ASP A 75 -22.31 -34.73 4.78
C ASP A 75 -22.85 -34.27 3.43
N GLU A 76 -22.81 -35.16 2.44
CA GLU A 76 -23.36 -34.96 1.09
C GLU A 76 -24.86 -34.60 1.08
N HIS A 77 -25.59 -34.87 2.17
CA HIS A 77 -27.01 -34.57 2.32
C HIS A 77 -27.25 -33.31 3.17
N ASN A 78 -26.22 -32.47 3.35
CA ASN A 78 -26.26 -31.22 4.14
C ASN A 78 -26.58 -31.43 5.65
N ARG A 79 -26.46 -32.65 6.16
CA ARG A 79 -26.65 -32.94 7.58
C ARG A 79 -25.36 -32.68 8.33
N VAL A 80 -25.45 -32.06 9.51
CA VAL A 80 -24.27 -31.79 10.35
C VAL A 80 -23.71 -33.12 10.85
N VAL A 81 -22.46 -33.41 10.46
CA VAL A 81 -21.71 -34.62 10.86
C VAL A 81 -20.86 -34.34 12.08
N ASP A 82 -20.16 -33.19 12.07
CA ASP A 82 -19.29 -32.78 13.16
C ASP A 82 -19.17 -31.25 13.21
N THR A 83 -18.65 -30.72 14.31
CA THR A 83 -18.25 -29.33 14.41
C THR A 83 -16.84 -29.30 14.94
N VAL A 84 -15.94 -28.60 14.24
CA VAL A 84 -14.51 -28.63 14.54
C VAL A 84 -13.94 -27.22 14.67
N TRP A 85 -12.93 -27.06 15.51
CA TRP A 85 -12.07 -25.88 15.53
C TRP A 85 -10.95 -26.05 14.51
N VAL A 86 -10.75 -25.05 13.67
CA VAL A 86 -9.62 -24.98 12.74
C VAL A 86 -8.45 -24.36 13.48
N PHE A 87 -7.51 -25.19 13.91
CA PHE A 87 -6.40 -24.83 14.78
C PHE A 87 -5.06 -24.81 14.05
N ARG A 88 -4.24 -23.80 14.28
CA ARG A 88 -2.88 -23.65 13.77
C ARG A 88 -1.90 -23.72 14.92
N ASP A 89 -1.04 -24.74 14.93
CA ASP A 89 -0.01 -24.87 15.97
C ASP A 89 1.13 -23.87 15.74
N LEU A 90 1.41 -23.04 16.75
CA LEU A 90 2.48 -22.03 16.69
C LEU A 90 3.89 -22.61 16.87
N TYR A 91 4.01 -23.83 17.39
CA TYR A 91 5.30 -24.43 17.76
C TYR A 91 5.60 -25.71 17.00
N SER A 92 4.86 -25.99 15.92
CA SER A 92 5.20 -27.12 15.06
C SER A 92 6.57 -26.87 14.41
N ALA A 93 7.55 -27.73 14.70
CA ALA A 93 8.90 -27.64 14.14
C ALA A 93 8.94 -27.91 12.63
N THR A 94 7.91 -28.56 12.12
CA THR A 94 7.68 -28.74 10.69
C THR A 94 6.77 -27.61 10.20
N PRO A 95 7.18 -26.81 9.19
CA PRO A 95 6.32 -25.84 8.53
C PRO A 95 5.31 -26.58 7.66
N VAL A 96 4.46 -27.39 8.28
CA VAL A 96 3.31 -27.94 7.60
C VAL A 96 2.29 -26.82 7.62
N SER A 97 1.83 -26.44 6.44
CA SER A 97 0.59 -25.70 6.17
C SER A 97 -0.68 -26.33 6.79
N GLY A 98 -0.54 -27.25 7.75
CA GLY A 98 -1.58 -28.08 8.32
C GLY A 98 -2.35 -27.32 9.38
N ARG A 99 -3.46 -26.72 8.96
CA ARG A 99 -4.59 -26.49 9.86
C ARG A 99 -5.04 -27.85 10.41
N LEU A 100 -5.10 -27.98 11.73
CA LEU A 100 -5.62 -29.13 12.44
C LEU A 100 -7.10 -28.90 12.73
N ALA A 101 -7.97 -29.77 12.23
CA ALA A 101 -9.37 -29.79 12.62
C ALA A 101 -9.53 -30.56 13.94
N ILE A 102 -9.86 -29.86 15.03
CA ILE A 102 -10.07 -30.44 16.36
C ILE A 102 -11.58 -30.54 16.61
N PRO A 103 -12.17 -31.75 16.72
CA PRO A 103 -13.60 -31.91 17.00
C PRO A 103 -13.99 -31.25 18.33
N LEU A 104 -15.14 -30.56 18.35
CA LEU A 104 -15.67 -29.95 19.57
C LEU A 104 -15.91 -30.99 20.69
N ARG A 105 -16.19 -32.25 20.33
CA ARG A 105 -16.31 -33.34 21.31
C ARG A 105 -15.02 -33.58 22.10
N ASP A 106 -13.87 -33.20 21.56
CA ASP A 106 -12.55 -33.38 22.18
C ASP A 106 -12.11 -32.15 22.99
N ILE A 107 -12.82 -31.03 22.88
CA ILE A 107 -12.46 -29.73 23.49
C ILE A 107 -13.26 -29.50 24.77
N GLU A 108 -12.61 -28.99 25.81
CA GLU A 108 -13.26 -28.44 27.00
C GLU A 108 -13.73 -27.01 26.70
N LEU A 109 -15.03 -26.84 26.45
CA LEU A 109 -15.60 -25.52 26.17
C LEU A 109 -15.58 -24.60 27.39
N LEU A 110 -15.27 -23.32 27.20
CA LEU A 110 -15.18 -22.33 28.28
C LEU A 110 -16.45 -22.23 29.15
N PRO A 111 -17.68 -22.29 28.62
CA PRO A 111 -18.89 -22.26 29.46
C PRO A 111 -19.01 -23.44 30.43
N ALA A 112 -18.40 -24.58 30.11
CA ALA A 112 -18.35 -25.74 30.99
C ALA A 112 -17.30 -25.58 32.11
N LEU A 113 -16.20 -24.86 31.82
CA LEU A 113 -15.13 -24.58 32.78
C LEU A 113 -15.47 -23.42 33.72
N PHE A 114 -16.25 -22.45 33.24
CA PHE A 114 -16.63 -21.25 33.97
C PHE A 114 -18.16 -21.10 34.01
N PRO A 115 -18.85 -21.81 34.92
CA PRO A 115 -20.30 -21.69 35.09
C PRO A 115 -20.70 -20.23 35.34
N GLY A 116 -21.65 -19.72 34.56
CA GLY A 116 -22.11 -18.32 34.64
C GLY A 116 -21.46 -17.36 33.63
N MET A 117 -20.53 -17.85 32.79
CA MET A 117 -20.04 -17.09 31.64
C MET A 117 -21.20 -16.78 30.68
N GLN A 118 -21.31 -15.53 30.24
CA GLN A 118 -22.28 -15.14 29.20
C GLN A 118 -21.88 -15.78 27.87
N THR A 119 -22.84 -16.45 27.23
CA THR A 119 -22.64 -17.09 25.92
C THR A 119 -23.44 -16.36 24.86
N ASP A 120 -22.97 -16.46 23.61
CA ASP A 120 -23.68 -15.96 22.45
C ASP A 120 -24.83 -16.91 22.05
N SER A 121 -25.48 -16.61 20.92
CA SER A 121 -26.54 -17.47 20.36
C SER A 121 -26.05 -18.86 19.92
N ASN A 122 -24.73 -19.09 19.90
CA ASN A 122 -24.11 -20.36 19.56
C ASN A 122 -23.66 -21.14 20.81
N ASN A 123 -24.18 -20.81 22.00
CA ASN A 123 -23.82 -21.43 23.28
C ASN A 123 -22.32 -21.36 23.59
N GLY A 124 -21.60 -20.38 23.04
CA GLY A 124 -20.18 -20.16 23.31
C GLY A 124 -19.22 -21.17 22.68
N ILE A 125 -19.65 -21.94 21.67
CA ILE A 125 -18.77 -22.88 20.94
C ILE A 125 -17.62 -22.19 20.18
N ASN A 126 -17.71 -20.88 19.99
CA ASN A 126 -16.75 -20.02 19.32
C ASN A 126 -15.92 -19.17 20.29
N LEU A 127 -15.98 -19.44 21.59
CA LEU A 127 -15.22 -18.72 22.59
C LEU A 127 -13.88 -19.41 22.84
N VAL A 128 -12.80 -18.64 22.70
CA VAL A 128 -11.42 -19.13 22.85
C VAL A 128 -10.69 -18.28 23.88
N GLU A 129 -9.94 -18.92 24.78
CA GLU A 129 -9.14 -18.25 25.79
C GLU A 129 -7.73 -17.95 25.25
N SER A 130 -7.21 -16.76 25.55
CA SER A 130 -5.82 -16.42 25.28
C SER A 130 -4.88 -17.15 26.26
N PHE A 131 -3.76 -17.69 25.77
CA PHE A 131 -2.75 -18.36 26.58
C PHE A 131 -1.93 -17.37 27.43
N HIS A 132 -1.67 -16.15 26.91
CA HIS A 132 -0.85 -15.14 27.56
C HIS A 132 -1.63 -14.38 28.63
N ILE A 133 -1.82 -14.97 29.81
CA ILE A 133 -2.44 -14.28 30.95
C ILE A 133 -1.47 -14.26 32.13
N THR A 134 -0.89 -13.10 32.39
CA THR A 134 -0.08 -12.82 33.59
C THR A 134 -0.89 -12.31 34.79
N LYS A 135 -2.23 -12.20 34.74
CA LYS A 135 -3.02 -11.57 35.82
C LYS A 135 -4.44 -12.11 36.03
N GLY A 136 -4.63 -13.43 36.08
CA GLY A 136 -5.81 -14.07 36.69
C GLY A 136 -7.19 -13.83 36.04
N ILE A 137 -7.27 -13.14 34.90
CA ILE A 137 -8.52 -12.97 34.13
C ILE A 137 -8.27 -13.45 32.71
N PRO A 138 -8.93 -14.53 32.25
CA PRO A 138 -8.78 -14.97 30.88
C PRO A 138 -9.40 -13.96 29.91
N HIS A 139 -8.59 -13.49 28.97
CA HIS A 139 -9.11 -12.75 27.83
C HIS A 139 -9.76 -13.76 26.88
N VAL A 140 -11.08 -13.71 26.77
CA VAL A 140 -11.87 -14.55 25.88
C VAL A 140 -12.16 -13.78 24.60
N ARG A 141 -11.95 -14.40 23.44
CA ARG A 141 -12.32 -13.84 22.14
C ARG A 141 -13.29 -14.76 21.42
N GLN A 142 -14.11 -14.18 20.55
CA GLN A 142 -14.96 -14.93 19.63
C GLN A 142 -14.21 -15.21 18.33
N VAL A 143 -14.30 -16.44 17.84
CA VAL A 143 -13.86 -16.82 16.48
C VAL A 143 -15.07 -16.87 15.53
N PRO A 144 -14.87 -16.59 14.23
CA PRO A 144 -15.95 -16.71 13.25
C PRO A 144 -16.44 -18.16 13.16
N ILE A 145 -17.73 -18.34 12.88
CA ILE A 145 -18.33 -19.65 12.61
C ILE A 145 -18.61 -19.75 11.11
N ASN A 146 -17.87 -20.63 10.45
CA ASN A 146 -18.08 -20.97 9.06
C ASN A 146 -19.12 -22.10 8.96
N ARG A 147 -20.31 -21.76 8.46
CA ARG A 147 -21.44 -22.70 8.34
C ARG A 147 -21.41 -23.49 7.03
N ASP A 148 -20.62 -23.04 6.06
CA ASP A 148 -20.56 -23.61 4.73
C ASP A 148 -19.10 -23.65 4.20
N PRO A 149 -18.32 -24.66 4.61
CA PRO A 149 -16.91 -24.74 4.27
C PRO A 149 -16.66 -24.94 2.77
N CYS A 150 -17.65 -25.42 2.00
CA CYS A 150 -17.55 -25.55 0.54
C CYS A 150 -18.08 -24.30 -0.21
N ALA A 151 -18.68 -23.31 0.45
CA ALA A 151 -19.04 -22.02 -0.17
C ALA A 151 -17.82 -21.08 -0.35
N GLY A 152 -16.63 -21.51 0.12
CA GLY A 152 -15.37 -20.79 0.00
C GLY A 152 -14.79 -20.79 -1.42
N ALA A 153 -15.45 -20.09 -2.35
CA ALA A 153 -14.83 -19.56 -3.57
C ALA A 153 -15.57 -18.34 -4.13
N GLU A 154 -16.83 -18.13 -3.77
CA GLU A 154 -17.59 -16.93 -4.13
C GLU A 154 -17.92 -16.17 -2.85
N ALA A 155 -17.17 -15.10 -2.61
CA ALA A 155 -17.47 -14.18 -1.52
C ALA A 155 -18.93 -13.70 -1.67
N PRO A 156 -19.72 -13.68 -0.59
CA PRO A 156 -21.08 -13.14 -0.66
C PRO A 156 -20.97 -11.65 -1.00
N GLU A 157 -21.60 -11.25 -2.11
CA GLU A 157 -21.88 -9.85 -2.40
C GLU A 157 -22.53 -9.22 -1.16
N GLU A 158 -21.81 -8.26 -0.60
CA GLU A 158 -22.21 -7.47 0.55
C GLU A 158 -23.44 -6.64 0.14
N SER A 159 -24.62 -7.16 0.45
CA SER A 159 -25.88 -6.45 0.29
C SER A 159 -25.97 -5.30 1.29
N ASP A 160 -26.38 -4.13 0.79
CA ASP A 160 -26.87 -2.96 1.50
C ASP A 160 -25.87 -2.03 2.20
N CYS A 161 -25.23 -1.20 1.38
CA CYS A 161 -25.14 0.24 1.65
C CYS A 161 -25.65 1.00 0.42
N GLY A 162 -26.79 1.68 0.56
CA GLY A 162 -27.48 2.47 -0.47
C GLY A 162 -26.74 3.74 -0.92
N CYS A 163 -25.46 3.62 -1.27
CA CYS A 163 -24.75 4.61 -2.04
C CYS A 163 -25.00 4.28 -3.52
N MET A 164 -25.82 5.07 -4.20
CA MET A 164 -25.84 5.02 -5.67
C MET A 164 -24.42 5.30 -6.17
N PRO A 165 -23.75 4.33 -6.82
CA PRO A 165 -22.44 4.59 -7.40
C PRO A 165 -22.60 5.65 -8.48
N PHE A 166 -21.77 6.69 -8.41
CA PHE A 166 -21.63 7.66 -9.48
C PHE A 166 -20.94 6.96 -10.66
N GLU A 167 -21.73 6.33 -11.53
CA GLU A 167 -21.23 5.73 -12.76
C GLU A 167 -21.01 6.84 -13.81
N LEU A 168 -19.78 7.32 -13.93
CA LEU A 168 -19.31 7.82 -15.22
C LEU A 168 -19.46 6.65 -16.20
N GLY A 169 -20.32 6.77 -17.21
CA GLY A 169 -20.67 5.71 -18.18
C GLY A 169 -19.52 5.18 -19.06
N LEU A 170 -18.28 5.24 -18.59
CA LEU A 170 -17.16 4.41 -19.02
C LEU A 170 -17.36 3.05 -18.35
N GLN A 171 -17.75 2.03 -19.12
CA GLN A 171 -17.70 0.62 -18.70
C GLN A 171 -16.24 0.20 -18.46
N LEU A 172 -15.63 0.72 -17.40
CA LEU A 172 -14.36 0.27 -16.88
C LEU A 172 -14.67 -1.00 -16.11
N SER A 173 -14.39 -2.15 -16.72
CA SER A 173 -14.50 -3.44 -16.04
C SER A 173 -13.72 -3.37 -14.72
N SER A 174 -14.42 -3.52 -13.60
CA SER A 174 -13.90 -3.40 -12.23
C SER A 174 -12.88 -4.46 -11.83
N SER A 175 -12.47 -5.34 -12.76
CA SER A 175 -11.36 -6.25 -12.55
C SER A 175 -10.05 -5.44 -12.57
N CYS A 176 -9.62 -4.98 -11.40
CA CYS A 176 -8.27 -4.46 -11.19
C CYS A 176 -7.26 -5.57 -11.49
N SER A 177 -6.83 -5.67 -12.75
CA SER A 177 -5.77 -6.59 -13.12
C SER A 177 -4.52 -6.18 -12.36
N SER A 178 -4.02 -7.04 -11.46
CA SER A 178 -2.70 -6.88 -10.88
C SER A 178 -1.69 -6.75 -12.03
N ARG A 179 -1.07 -5.58 -12.16
CA ARG A 179 -0.18 -5.25 -13.26
C ARG A 179 1.25 -5.10 -12.75
N GLU A 180 2.18 -5.77 -13.41
CA GLU A 180 3.62 -5.51 -13.25
C GLU A 180 4.02 -4.20 -13.92
N TYR A 181 4.38 -3.23 -13.08
CA TYR A 181 4.91 -1.94 -13.54
C TYR A 181 6.34 -2.09 -13.97
N SER A 182 6.77 -1.44 -15.06
CA SER A 182 8.19 -1.38 -15.39
C SER A 182 8.96 -0.49 -14.41
N ASN A 183 10.26 -0.73 -14.26
CA ASN A 183 11.16 0.20 -13.57
C ASN A 183 11.29 1.52 -14.35
N VAL A 184 10.96 1.55 -15.64
CA VAL A 184 10.97 2.78 -16.44
C VAL A 184 9.57 3.37 -16.43
N ALA A 185 9.50 4.68 -16.12
CA ALA A 185 8.28 5.47 -16.15
C ALA A 185 8.36 6.50 -17.27
N LEU A 186 7.37 6.52 -18.15
CA LEU A 186 7.24 7.55 -19.18
C LEU A 186 5.85 8.15 -19.08
N ALA A 187 5.71 9.46 -19.18
CA ALA A 187 4.39 10.08 -19.25
C ALA A 187 4.35 11.19 -20.32
N ALA A 188 3.19 11.34 -20.95
CA ALA A 188 2.88 12.43 -21.86
C ALA A 188 1.58 13.08 -21.38
N LEU A 189 1.66 14.36 -20.99
CA LEU A 189 0.60 15.07 -20.29
C LEU A 189 0.23 16.34 -21.05
N LEU A 190 -1.07 16.57 -21.24
CA LEU A 190 -1.63 17.86 -21.60
C LEU A 190 -1.88 18.67 -20.34
N ARG A 191 -1.57 19.96 -20.39
CA ARG A 191 -1.63 20.86 -19.25
C ARG A 191 -2.55 22.04 -19.54
N GLY A 192 -3.55 22.24 -18.70
CA GLY A 192 -4.27 23.50 -18.54
C GLY A 192 -3.76 24.24 -17.30
N SER A 193 -3.68 25.56 -17.35
CA SER A 193 -3.14 26.34 -16.24
C SER A 193 -3.76 27.72 -16.11
N VAL A 194 -3.81 28.21 -14.88
CA VAL A 194 -4.13 29.59 -14.53
C VAL A 194 -2.91 30.19 -13.85
N PHE A 195 -2.45 31.34 -14.32
CA PHE A 195 -1.25 31.98 -13.76
C PHE A 195 -1.37 33.49 -13.73
N SER A 196 -0.59 34.11 -12.85
CA SER A 196 -0.37 35.56 -12.88
C SER A 196 1.07 35.80 -13.32
N ASP A 197 1.26 36.67 -14.32
CA ASP A 197 2.58 36.98 -14.88
C ASP A 197 3.51 37.66 -13.85
N GLY A 198 3.00 38.03 -12.65
CA GLY A 198 3.77 38.71 -11.61
C GLY A 198 4.23 40.11 -12.00
N ASN A 199 3.82 40.58 -13.18
CA ASN A 199 4.15 41.90 -13.69
C ASN A 199 3.12 42.91 -13.15
N GLN A 200 3.57 43.87 -12.35
CA GLN A 200 2.67 44.86 -11.71
C GLN A 200 1.86 45.69 -12.72
N ALA A 201 2.35 45.84 -13.95
CA ALA A 201 1.64 46.55 -15.00
C ALA A 201 0.42 45.78 -15.54
N VAL A 202 0.38 44.46 -15.31
CA VAL A 202 -0.60 43.53 -15.86
C VAL A 202 -1.00 42.53 -14.78
N SER A 203 -1.82 42.97 -13.82
CA SER A 203 -2.30 42.14 -12.71
C SER A 203 -3.51 41.27 -13.08
N GLU A 204 -3.56 40.78 -14.32
CA GLU A 204 -4.65 39.94 -14.81
C GLU A 204 -4.27 38.46 -14.74
N GLY A 205 -5.23 37.62 -14.32
CA GLY A 205 -5.10 36.18 -14.40
C GLY A 205 -5.13 35.72 -15.85
N LYS A 206 -4.15 34.91 -16.25
CA LYS A 206 -4.01 34.37 -17.59
C LYS A 206 -4.31 32.88 -17.61
N LEU A 207 -4.89 32.42 -18.71
CA LEU A 207 -5.03 31.00 -19.00
C LEU A 207 -3.88 30.56 -19.90
N GLY A 208 -3.32 29.40 -19.62
CA GLY A 208 -2.25 28.80 -20.41
C GLY A 208 -2.55 27.34 -20.72
N ALA A 209 -2.25 26.92 -21.93
CA ALA A 209 -2.24 25.52 -22.34
C ALA A 209 -0.81 25.10 -22.69
N GLY A 210 -0.49 23.83 -22.49
CA GLY A 210 0.81 23.29 -22.87
C GLY A 210 0.86 21.78 -22.75
N ALA A 211 2.07 21.24 -22.89
CA ALA A 211 2.32 19.82 -22.74
C ALA A 211 3.58 19.59 -21.88
N ASP A 212 3.58 18.48 -21.16
CA ASP A 212 4.71 17.97 -20.37
C ASP A 212 5.04 16.55 -20.86
N VAL A 213 6.33 16.26 -21.00
CA VAL A 213 6.85 14.90 -21.23
C VAL A 213 7.73 14.55 -20.05
N PHE A 214 7.45 13.42 -19.40
CA PHE A 214 8.19 12.91 -18.26
C PHE A 214 8.89 11.60 -18.61
N ALA A 215 10.14 11.47 -18.17
CA ALA A 215 10.87 10.21 -18.23
C ALA A 215 11.63 9.98 -16.91
N GLY A 216 11.42 8.83 -16.28
CA GLY A 216 11.97 8.54 -14.97
C GLY A 216 12.18 7.06 -14.68
N TYR A 217 12.70 6.80 -13.49
CA TYR A 217 12.98 5.49 -12.96
C TYR A 217 12.22 5.27 -11.66
N ARG A 218 11.54 4.12 -11.54
CA ARG A 218 10.83 3.67 -10.35
C ARG A 218 11.79 2.89 -9.44
N TRP A 219 11.77 3.18 -8.14
CA TRP A 219 12.65 2.55 -7.16
C TRP A 219 11.99 2.47 -5.77
N GLY A 220 12.68 1.82 -4.84
CA GLY A 220 12.19 1.56 -3.48
C GLY A 220 11.30 0.33 -3.38
N ILE A 221 10.92 0.02 -2.14
CA ILE A 221 10.01 -1.10 -1.83
C ILE A 221 8.69 -0.85 -2.56
N HIS A 222 8.22 -1.85 -3.30
CA HIS A 222 6.96 -1.78 -4.04
C HIS A 222 6.94 -0.69 -5.13
N ARG A 223 8.12 -0.24 -5.59
CA ARG A 223 8.32 0.77 -6.64
C ARG A 223 7.58 2.11 -6.39
N LYS A 224 7.31 2.44 -5.12
CA LYS A 224 6.54 3.64 -4.73
C LYS A 224 7.20 4.96 -5.11
N TRP A 225 8.51 4.99 -5.29
CA TRP A 225 9.24 6.20 -5.63
C TRP A 225 9.50 6.25 -7.12
N VAL A 226 9.27 7.39 -7.74
CA VAL A 226 9.67 7.64 -9.12
C VAL A 226 10.47 8.92 -9.18
N THR A 227 11.64 8.88 -9.81
CA THR A 227 12.48 10.06 -10.01
C THR A 227 12.84 10.18 -11.47
N GLY A 228 12.68 11.37 -12.05
CA GLY A 228 12.88 11.58 -13.47
C GLY A 228 12.98 13.03 -13.87
N LEU A 229 13.04 13.26 -15.18
CA LEU A 229 13.06 14.59 -15.78
C LEU A 229 11.73 14.85 -16.48
N THR A 230 11.19 16.04 -16.25
CA THR A 230 10.05 16.58 -16.98
C THR A 230 10.52 17.70 -17.89
N LEU A 231 10.24 17.54 -19.18
CA LEU A 231 10.34 18.60 -20.18
C LEU A 231 8.96 19.22 -20.34
N SER A 232 8.86 20.51 -20.09
CA SER A 232 7.60 21.23 -20.20
C SER A 232 7.69 22.29 -21.27
N THR A 233 6.64 22.42 -22.08
CA THR A 233 6.54 23.56 -23.02
C THR A 233 6.54 24.90 -22.29
N GLY A 234 6.23 24.92 -20.98
CA GLY A 234 6.16 26.13 -20.18
C GLY A 234 4.99 27.03 -20.56
N ILE A 235 5.01 28.27 -20.07
CA ILE A 235 3.96 29.27 -20.29
C ILE A 235 4.47 30.41 -21.17
N SER A 236 3.55 31.01 -21.93
CA SER A 236 3.83 32.22 -22.71
C SER A 236 3.69 33.44 -21.82
N THR A 237 4.76 34.23 -21.72
CA THR A 237 4.85 35.38 -20.81
C THR A 237 5.29 36.62 -21.58
N VAL A 238 4.87 37.80 -21.13
CA VAL A 238 5.36 39.05 -21.71
C VAL A 238 6.70 39.39 -21.05
N ASN A 239 7.75 39.70 -21.81
CA ASN A 239 8.97 40.25 -21.20
C ASN A 239 8.65 41.60 -20.57
N ALA A 240 9.03 41.79 -19.31
CA ALA A 240 8.68 43.02 -18.63
C ALA A 240 9.32 44.29 -19.24
N GLY A 241 10.46 44.17 -19.92
CA GLY A 241 11.07 45.28 -20.68
C GLY A 241 10.33 45.70 -21.93
N ASP A 242 9.46 44.84 -22.48
CA ASP A 242 8.66 45.16 -23.67
C ASP A 242 7.41 45.97 -23.31
N ILE A 243 7.09 46.10 -22.02
CA ILE A 243 5.96 46.89 -21.54
C ILE A 243 6.35 48.36 -21.52
N THR A 244 5.86 49.11 -22.51
CA THR A 244 6.00 50.57 -22.57
C THR A 244 4.76 51.27 -22.02
N LEU A 245 4.89 52.56 -21.69
CA LEU A 245 3.74 53.37 -21.23
C LEU A 245 2.60 53.43 -22.27
N THR A 246 2.93 53.26 -23.56
CA THR A 246 1.99 53.32 -24.69
C THR A 246 1.39 51.96 -25.05
N ASN A 247 2.08 50.84 -24.77
CA ASN A 247 1.59 49.49 -25.03
C ASN A 247 1.18 48.80 -23.72
N ARG A 248 0.02 49.16 -23.19
CA ARG A 248 -0.58 48.49 -22.01
C ARG A 248 -1.60 47.39 -22.35
N LYS A 249 -2.04 47.31 -23.61
CA LYS A 249 -2.96 46.25 -24.03
C LYS A 249 -2.18 44.95 -24.23
N LEU A 250 -2.45 43.93 -23.40
CA LEU A 250 -1.79 42.63 -23.45
C LEU A 250 -1.73 42.04 -24.86
N ASP A 251 -2.83 42.13 -25.59
CA ASP A 251 -2.99 41.51 -26.92
C ASP A 251 -2.02 42.10 -27.97
N SER A 252 -1.41 43.24 -27.68
CA SER A 252 -0.46 43.91 -28.58
C SER A 252 1.01 43.61 -28.27
N ILE A 253 1.30 42.97 -27.14
CA ILE A 253 2.68 42.72 -26.70
C ILE A 253 3.08 41.30 -27.04
N ALA A 254 4.24 41.14 -27.69
CA ALA A 254 4.77 39.84 -28.02
C ALA A 254 4.97 38.99 -26.76
N THR A 255 4.50 37.76 -26.78
CA THR A 255 4.74 36.79 -25.71
C THR A 255 5.91 35.87 -26.08
N SER A 256 6.70 35.51 -25.08
CA SER A 256 7.79 34.55 -25.20
C SER A 256 7.43 33.27 -24.45
N LEU A 257 7.56 32.13 -25.12
CA LEU A 257 7.40 30.82 -24.51
C LEU A 257 8.59 30.52 -23.59
N ARG A 258 8.32 30.01 -22.39
CA ARG A 258 9.33 29.73 -21.36
C ARG A 258 9.46 28.24 -21.07
N PRO A 259 10.09 27.44 -21.95
CA PRO A 259 10.20 25.99 -21.75
C PRO A 259 10.92 25.69 -20.43
N LEU A 260 10.49 24.67 -19.71
CA LEU A 260 11.05 24.30 -18.42
C LEU A 260 11.69 22.92 -18.50
N VAL A 261 12.79 22.75 -17.78
CA VAL A 261 13.38 21.44 -17.49
C VAL A 261 13.34 21.26 -15.97
N LEU A 262 12.65 20.22 -15.53
CA LEU A 262 12.37 19.96 -14.11
C LEU A 262 12.86 18.56 -13.73
N LEU A 263 13.56 18.45 -12.61
CA LEU A 263 13.69 17.21 -11.87
C LEU A 263 12.37 16.96 -11.12
N THR A 264 11.73 15.84 -11.41
CA THR A 264 10.44 15.47 -10.81
C THR A 264 10.62 14.23 -9.95
N GLN A 265 10.09 14.30 -8.73
CA GLN A 265 9.96 13.15 -7.84
C GLN A 265 8.49 12.89 -7.56
N ARG A 266 8.07 11.63 -7.65
CA ARG A 266 6.73 11.17 -7.30
C ARG A 266 6.83 10.15 -6.17
N LEU A 267 5.90 10.22 -5.23
CA LEU A 267 5.69 9.23 -4.17
C LEU A 267 4.25 8.72 -4.29
N TYR A 268 4.12 7.46 -4.67
CA TYR A 268 2.85 6.74 -4.66
C TYR A 268 2.51 6.32 -3.23
N LEU A 269 1.30 6.64 -2.80
CA LEU A 269 0.83 6.31 -1.46
C LEU A 269 0.57 4.80 -1.33
N VAL A 270 0.12 4.18 -2.42
CA VAL A 270 -0.11 2.74 -2.56
C VAL A 270 1.08 2.08 -3.25
N GLY A 271 1.43 0.86 -2.84
CA GLY A 271 2.49 0.08 -3.48
C GLY A 271 2.06 -0.44 -4.85
N PHE A 272 3.00 -0.61 -5.76
CA PHE A 272 2.75 -1.26 -7.06
C PHE A 272 2.80 -2.79 -6.96
N ASP A 273 2.59 -3.37 -5.78
CA ASP A 273 2.82 -4.80 -5.62
C ASP A 273 1.82 -5.65 -6.34
N ASN A 274 2.42 -6.33 -7.31
CA ASN A 274 2.18 -7.73 -7.58
C ASN A 274 2.87 -8.50 -6.45
N VAL A 275 2.13 -8.75 -5.37
CA VAL A 275 2.10 -10.14 -4.97
C VAL A 275 1.01 -10.69 -5.87
N PRO A 276 1.33 -11.45 -6.94
CA PRO A 276 0.30 -12.25 -7.57
C PRO A 276 -0.36 -12.99 -6.42
N ARG A 277 -1.67 -12.81 -6.21
CA ARG A 277 -2.39 -13.66 -5.25
C ARG A 277 -2.04 -15.13 -5.55
N ASP A 278 -1.81 -15.40 -6.83
CA ASP A 278 -1.36 -16.64 -7.42
C ASP A 278 0.06 -17.07 -7.01
N ALA A 279 1.01 -16.21 -6.65
CA ALA A 279 2.33 -16.68 -6.17
C ALA A 279 2.27 -17.21 -4.72
N ILE A 280 1.25 -16.77 -3.96
CA ILE A 280 0.87 -17.41 -2.69
C ILE A 280 -0.03 -18.63 -2.97
N GLN A 281 -0.78 -18.62 -4.08
CA GLN A 281 -1.69 -19.71 -4.46
C GLN A 281 -1.04 -20.82 -5.30
N GLU A 282 0.14 -20.64 -5.88
CA GLU A 282 0.83 -21.62 -6.74
C GLU A 282 1.70 -22.54 -5.89
N GLN A 283 2.11 -22.11 -4.68
CA GLN A 283 2.46 -23.04 -3.59
C GLN A 283 1.23 -23.73 -2.97
N ALA A 284 0.02 -23.25 -3.24
CA ALA A 284 -1.24 -23.93 -2.94
C ALA A 284 -1.82 -24.71 -4.14
N SER A 285 -1.18 -24.65 -5.32
CA SER A 285 -1.48 -25.50 -6.47
C SER A 285 -0.75 -26.84 -6.35
N VAL A 286 -0.87 -27.45 -5.17
CA VAL A 286 -0.82 -28.90 -5.09
C VAL A 286 -2.02 -29.38 -5.90
N HIS A 287 -1.72 -30.02 -7.03
CA HIS A 287 -2.63 -30.80 -7.87
C HIS A 287 -4.12 -30.70 -7.49
N THR A 288 -4.90 -30.08 -8.37
CA THR A 288 -6.35 -30.28 -8.52
C THR A 288 -6.65 -31.78 -8.66
N ALA A 289 -6.76 -32.43 -7.52
CA ALA A 289 -7.30 -33.74 -7.27
C ALA A 289 -7.95 -33.69 -5.89
N GLY A 290 -9.00 -32.87 -5.75
CA GLY A 290 -9.81 -32.73 -4.54
C GLY A 290 -9.07 -32.18 -3.32
N THR A 291 -9.56 -31.09 -2.73
CA THR A 291 -9.09 -30.64 -1.42
C THR A 291 -9.49 -31.68 -0.38
N VAL A 292 -8.60 -32.65 -0.12
CA VAL A 292 -8.79 -33.71 0.87
C VAL A 292 -8.35 -33.19 2.23
N ILE A 293 -9.31 -32.74 3.04
CA ILE A 293 -9.07 -32.48 4.46
C ILE A 293 -8.98 -33.84 5.16
N ARG A 294 -7.75 -34.29 5.49
CA ARG A 294 -7.55 -35.53 6.27
C ARG A 294 -7.70 -35.25 7.76
N TYR A 295 -8.69 -35.89 8.36
CA TYR A 295 -8.85 -35.95 9.81
C TYR A 295 -7.90 -36.99 10.41
N SER A 296 -7.47 -36.81 11.67
CA SER A 296 -6.60 -37.78 12.37
C SER A 296 -7.23 -39.17 12.53
N ASN A 297 -8.52 -39.32 12.20
CA ASN A 297 -9.32 -40.55 12.34
C ASN A 297 -9.84 -41.12 11.00
N ASN A 298 -9.13 -40.96 9.89
CA ASN A 298 -9.48 -41.53 8.56
C ASN A 298 -10.81 -41.03 7.94
N VAL A 299 -11.36 -39.91 8.40
CA VAL A 299 -12.47 -39.25 7.67
C VAL A 299 -11.84 -38.36 6.60
N GLU A 300 -12.32 -38.48 5.37
CA GLU A 300 -11.92 -37.67 4.21
C GLU A 300 -13.16 -36.91 3.75
N ILE A 301 -13.14 -35.58 3.86
CA ILE A 301 -14.19 -34.75 3.26
C ILE A 301 -13.76 -34.47 1.83
N ARG A 302 -14.55 -34.97 0.87
CA ARG A 302 -14.51 -34.51 -0.52
C ARG A 302 -15.68 -33.57 -0.71
N CYS A 303 -15.41 -32.29 -0.99
CA CYS A 303 -16.48 -31.46 -1.56
C CYS A 303 -16.81 -32.07 -2.94
N PRO A 304 -18.07 -32.42 -3.22
CA PRO A 304 -18.45 -32.89 -4.54
C PRO A 304 -18.14 -31.78 -5.55
N ASP A 305 -17.50 -32.12 -6.66
CA ASP A 305 -17.38 -31.21 -7.80
C ASP A 305 -18.81 -30.78 -8.16
N GLN A 306 -19.05 -29.47 -8.30
CA GLN A 306 -20.31 -28.98 -8.84
C GLN A 306 -20.43 -29.51 -10.27
N GLN A 307 -21.06 -30.67 -10.42
CA GLN A 307 -21.58 -31.12 -11.70
C GLN A 307 -22.62 -30.10 -12.12
N SER A 308 -22.31 -29.34 -13.18
CA SER A 308 -23.30 -28.64 -13.97
C SER A 308 -24.45 -29.62 -14.24
N SER A 309 -25.61 -29.32 -13.68
CA SER A 309 -26.80 -30.15 -13.74
C SER A 309 -27.28 -30.31 -15.18
N GLU A 310 -26.89 -31.40 -15.85
CA GLU A 310 -27.69 -32.01 -16.91
C GLU A 310 -28.67 -32.99 -16.25
N SER A 311 -29.95 -32.73 -16.48
CA SER A 311 -31.07 -33.46 -15.88
C SER A 311 -31.15 -34.88 -16.44
N SER A 312 -31.10 -35.88 -15.57
CA SER A 312 -31.70 -37.18 -15.84
C SER A 312 -32.13 -37.85 -14.52
N GLU A 313 -33.44 -38.05 -14.37
CA GLU A 313 -34.07 -38.90 -13.34
C GLU A 313 -33.48 -40.32 -13.40
N PRO A 314 -33.46 -41.07 -12.28
CA PRO A 314 -34.48 -42.12 -12.16
C PRO A 314 -34.90 -42.58 -10.74
N HIS A 315 -36.10 -43.16 -10.71
CA HIS A 315 -36.63 -44.31 -9.96
C HIS A 315 -36.09 -44.77 -8.58
N ILE A 316 -37.02 -44.66 -7.62
CA ILE A 316 -37.39 -45.53 -6.48
C ILE A 316 -36.74 -46.94 -6.41
N HIS A 317 -36.15 -47.29 -5.26
CA HIS A 317 -36.45 -48.53 -4.52
C HIS A 317 -36.01 -48.51 -3.05
N SER A 318 -36.88 -49.08 -2.22
CA SER A 318 -36.87 -49.24 -0.76
C SER A 318 -35.96 -50.36 -0.24
N GLY A 319 -35.47 -50.24 1.01
CA GLY A 319 -34.98 -51.39 1.79
C GLY A 319 -34.47 -51.04 3.19
N ALA A 320 -35.15 -51.53 4.22
CA ALA A 320 -34.84 -51.35 5.64
C ALA A 320 -33.98 -52.50 6.23
N ARG A 321 -33.18 -52.24 7.28
CA ARG A 321 -33.07 -53.05 8.54
C ARG A 321 -31.92 -52.63 9.48
N THR A 322 -32.30 -52.35 10.75
CA THR A 322 -31.84 -52.90 12.06
C THR A 322 -30.45 -53.59 12.16
N THR A 323 -29.61 -53.51 13.21
CA THR A 323 -29.80 -53.45 14.68
C THR A 323 -28.42 -53.49 15.40
N ARG A 324 -28.36 -52.97 16.66
CA ARG A 324 -27.60 -53.45 17.86
C ARG A 324 -26.06 -53.56 17.81
N ASP A 325 -25.30 -53.58 18.91
CA ASP A 325 -25.33 -53.21 20.34
C ASP A 325 -23.86 -53.37 20.81
N GLU A 326 -23.57 -52.99 22.06
CA GLU A 326 -22.43 -53.43 22.90
C GLU A 326 -21.12 -52.62 22.90
N SER A 327 -21.00 -51.78 23.94
CA SER A 327 -19.78 -51.50 24.73
C SER A 327 -19.43 -52.75 25.60
N PRO A 328 -18.26 -52.93 26.29
CA PRO A 328 -17.76 -51.98 27.30
C PRO A 328 -16.25 -52.03 27.70
N VAL A 329 -15.96 -51.23 28.74
CA VAL A 329 -14.94 -51.36 29.81
C VAL A 329 -13.64 -50.54 29.66
N VAL A 330 -13.57 -49.50 30.50
CA VAL A 330 -12.40 -48.68 30.80
C VAL A 330 -11.96 -48.94 32.25
N GLN A 331 -10.66 -49.18 32.48
CA GLN A 331 -10.02 -49.07 33.79
C GLN A 331 -8.99 -47.94 33.77
N ARG A 332 -9.11 -47.01 34.72
CA ARG A 332 -8.17 -45.89 34.97
C ARG A 332 -7.13 -46.28 36.02
N ARG A 333 -5.89 -45.80 35.84
CA ARG A 333 -4.95 -45.47 36.91
C ARG A 333 -4.34 -44.09 36.64
N THR A 334 -4.20 -43.29 37.71
CA THR A 334 -3.47 -42.02 37.73
C THR A 334 -2.25 -42.11 38.67
N PRO A 335 -1.29 -41.15 38.54
CA PRO A 335 0.11 -41.34 38.92
C PRO A 335 0.57 -40.48 40.12
N ALA A 336 1.85 -40.61 40.48
CA ALA A 336 2.54 -39.80 41.49
C ALA A 336 3.40 -38.68 40.86
N PRO A 337 3.70 -37.56 41.57
CA PRO A 337 4.30 -36.35 40.99
C PRO A 337 5.71 -36.02 41.51
N GLY A 338 6.39 -35.11 40.79
CA GLY A 338 7.44 -34.23 41.30
C GLY A 338 8.22 -33.58 40.14
N ILE A 339 8.90 -32.44 40.25
CA ILE A 339 9.10 -31.40 41.28
C ILE A 339 10.02 -30.34 40.59
N ASN A 340 9.77 -29.05 40.87
CA ASN A 340 10.66 -27.85 40.88
C ASN A 340 11.33 -27.29 39.59
N ASP A 341 10.96 -26.04 39.24
CA ASP A 341 11.69 -24.73 39.37
C ASP A 341 13.24 -24.68 39.31
N PRO A 342 13.91 -23.51 39.05
CA PRO A 342 13.40 -22.15 38.74
C PRO A 342 14.27 -21.29 37.75
N GLU A 343 13.75 -20.08 37.48
CA GLU A 343 14.44 -18.78 37.36
C GLU A 343 15.71 -18.57 36.51
N GLY A 344 15.55 -17.66 35.54
CA GLY A 344 16.59 -16.71 35.17
C GLY A 344 16.48 -16.23 33.74
N ASP A 345 15.72 -15.16 33.47
CA ASP A 345 15.88 -14.33 32.26
C ASP A 345 14.97 -13.08 32.29
N VAL A 346 15.15 -12.22 33.29
CA VAL A 346 14.31 -11.01 33.51
C VAL A 346 14.80 -9.74 32.79
N TYR A 347 15.97 -9.73 32.15
CA TYR A 347 16.56 -8.45 31.69
C TYR A 347 16.65 -8.21 30.18
N ARG A 348 15.86 -8.90 29.35
CA ARG A 348 15.89 -8.72 27.86
C ARG A 348 14.62 -8.12 27.23
N TRP A 349 13.51 -7.99 27.97
CA TRP A 349 12.17 -7.76 27.41
C TRP A 349 11.76 -6.30 27.18
N GLN A 350 12.57 -5.32 27.61
CA GLN A 350 12.15 -3.92 27.56
C GLN A 350 12.41 -3.22 26.22
N ARG A 351 12.93 -3.94 25.20
CA ARG A 351 13.29 -3.35 23.89
C ARG A 351 12.37 -3.79 22.74
N ASP A 352 11.59 -4.86 22.89
CA ASP A 352 10.79 -5.45 21.82
C ASP A 352 9.30 -5.01 21.83
N SER A 353 8.78 -4.43 22.93
CA SER A 353 7.37 -4.00 23.02
C SER A 353 7.05 -2.72 22.24
N ILE A 354 8.06 -1.90 21.92
CA ILE A 354 7.88 -0.61 21.23
C ILE A 354 7.74 -0.81 19.70
N VAL A 355 8.18 -1.95 19.17
CA VAL A 355 8.20 -2.20 17.71
C VAL A 355 6.86 -2.74 17.19
N ASN A 356 6.11 -3.48 18.02
CA ASN A 356 4.89 -4.17 17.58
C ASN A 356 3.64 -3.27 17.54
N GLU A 357 3.55 -2.23 18.37
CA GLU A 357 2.47 -1.22 18.25
C GLU A 357 2.53 -0.47 16.91
N GLN A 358 3.74 -0.26 16.34
CA GLN A 358 3.92 0.48 15.10
C GLN A 358 3.47 -0.28 13.84
N ILE A 359 3.38 -1.62 13.90
CA ILE A 359 2.99 -2.46 12.75
C ILE A 359 1.47 -2.62 12.68
N LEU A 360 0.79 -2.68 13.83
CA LEU A 360 -0.68 -2.79 13.91
C LEU A 360 -1.41 -1.49 13.54
N GLU A 361 -0.83 -0.32 13.81
CA GLU A 361 -1.38 0.95 13.34
C GLU A 361 -1.36 1.08 11.81
N ARG A 362 -0.36 0.47 11.13
CA ARG A 362 -0.26 0.51 9.65
C ARG A 362 -1.35 -0.27 8.91
N ARG A 363 -1.92 -1.32 9.52
CA ARG A 363 -2.98 -2.12 8.89
C ARG A 363 -4.39 -1.58 9.13
N ARG A 364 -4.61 -0.77 10.18
CA ARG A 364 -5.90 -0.12 10.45
C ARG A 364 -6.08 1.24 9.77
N SER A 365 -5.03 1.79 9.15
CA SER A 365 -5.05 3.16 8.62
C SER A 365 -5.44 3.32 7.15
N GLU A 366 -5.81 2.27 6.41
CA GLU A 366 -6.18 2.40 4.98
C GLU A 366 -7.69 2.29 4.61
N PRO A 367 -8.69 2.52 5.49
CA PRO A 367 -10.10 2.50 5.05
C PRO A 367 -10.45 3.64 4.07
N ALA A 368 -9.61 4.67 3.97
CA ALA A 368 -9.79 5.76 2.99
C ALA A 368 -9.41 5.35 1.56
N LEU A 369 -8.67 4.25 1.36
CA LEU A 369 -8.19 3.80 0.06
C LEU A 369 -9.14 2.82 -0.64
N ASP A 370 -9.93 2.06 0.12
CA ASP A 370 -10.99 1.21 -0.44
C ASP A 370 -12.11 2.03 -1.11
N PHE A 371 -12.32 3.28 -0.65
CA PHE A 371 -13.30 4.21 -1.24
C PHE A 371 -13.03 4.51 -2.73
N PHE A 372 -11.77 4.44 -3.18
CA PHE A 372 -11.39 4.75 -4.56
C PHE A 372 -11.40 3.52 -5.48
N GLY A 373 -11.97 2.40 -5.04
CA GLY A 373 -12.16 1.22 -5.89
C GLY A 373 -10.85 0.64 -6.40
N GLY A 374 -9.88 0.39 -5.49
CA GLY A 374 -8.71 -0.52 -5.61
C GLY A 374 -7.67 -0.30 -6.72
N CYS A 375 -8.05 0.29 -7.85
CA CYS A 375 -7.25 0.46 -9.06
C CYS A 375 -6.54 1.81 -9.10
N ILE A 376 -7.07 2.81 -8.39
CA ILE A 376 -6.56 4.18 -8.41
C ILE A 376 -5.31 4.28 -7.55
N LYS A 377 -4.25 4.83 -8.11
CA LYS A 377 -2.95 4.98 -7.43
C LYS A 377 -2.68 6.44 -7.14
N PRO A 378 -3.10 6.95 -5.97
CA PRO A 378 -2.82 8.32 -5.60
C PRO A 378 -1.31 8.50 -5.36
N TYR A 379 -0.80 9.64 -5.82
CA TYR A 379 0.58 10.04 -5.62
C TYR A 379 0.68 11.53 -5.28
N ILE A 380 1.75 11.88 -4.58
CA ILE A 380 2.21 13.26 -4.44
C ILE A 380 3.47 13.45 -5.27
N TYR A 381 3.68 14.65 -5.79
CA TYR A 381 4.89 14.95 -6.55
C TYR A 381 5.51 16.30 -6.17
N GLY A 382 6.82 16.38 -6.33
CA GLY A 382 7.62 17.59 -6.21
C GLY A 382 8.46 17.81 -7.47
N GLU A 383 8.65 19.06 -7.84
CA GLU A 383 9.41 19.46 -9.02
C GLU A 383 10.43 20.55 -8.67
N LEU A 384 11.63 20.46 -9.23
CA LEU A 384 12.69 21.44 -9.08
C LEU A 384 13.41 21.61 -10.41
N GLY A 385 13.59 22.85 -10.89
CA GLY A 385 14.28 23.04 -12.16
C GLY A 385 14.43 24.50 -12.57
N VAL A 386 14.55 24.74 -13.87
CA VAL A 386 14.83 26.06 -14.45
C VAL A 386 14.10 26.25 -15.77
N ALA A 387 13.83 27.51 -16.13
CA ALA A 387 13.41 27.86 -17.48
C ALA A 387 14.62 27.92 -18.42
N VAL A 388 14.45 27.40 -19.64
CA VAL A 388 15.51 27.25 -20.64
C VAL A 388 15.29 28.23 -21.79
N ASP A 389 15.30 29.51 -21.45
CA ASP A 389 15.21 30.61 -22.40
C ASP A 389 16.39 31.59 -22.20
N ALA A 390 16.67 32.40 -23.22
CA ALA A 390 17.83 33.28 -23.22
C ALA A 390 17.81 34.31 -22.08
N ALA A 391 16.64 34.84 -21.71
CA ALA A 391 16.55 35.82 -20.64
C ALA A 391 16.83 35.17 -19.28
N THR A 392 16.28 33.98 -19.03
CA THR A 392 16.58 33.18 -17.82
C THR A 392 18.06 32.80 -17.73
N GLN A 393 18.69 32.42 -18.85
CA GLN A 393 20.13 32.12 -18.88
C GLN A 393 20.97 33.36 -18.55
N ASN A 394 20.60 34.54 -19.06
CA ASN A 394 21.27 35.79 -18.73
C ASN A 394 21.14 36.14 -17.24
N ALA A 395 19.93 36.01 -16.67
CA ALA A 395 19.70 36.21 -15.24
C ALA A 395 20.52 35.22 -14.38
N ALA A 396 20.55 33.94 -14.76
CA ALA A 396 21.38 32.92 -14.11
C ALA A 396 22.87 33.26 -14.18
N SER A 397 23.35 33.75 -15.33
CA SER A 397 24.76 34.13 -15.50
C SER A 397 25.16 35.31 -14.59
N MET A 398 24.24 36.26 -14.36
CA MET A 398 24.43 37.40 -13.47
C MET A 398 24.40 36.97 -11.99
N ALA A 399 23.48 36.07 -11.63
CA ALA A 399 23.40 35.50 -10.29
C ALA A 399 24.71 34.76 -9.92
N LEU A 400 25.25 33.98 -10.86
CA LEU A 400 26.49 33.21 -10.69
C LEU A 400 27.77 34.02 -10.91
N ASN A 401 27.68 35.32 -11.24
CA ASN A 401 28.84 36.17 -11.56
C ASN A 401 29.74 35.58 -12.66
N THR A 402 29.13 35.02 -13.71
CA THR A 402 29.83 34.42 -14.86
C THR A 402 29.81 35.28 -16.12
N GLY A 403 29.08 36.41 -16.09
CA GLY A 403 29.02 37.40 -17.16
C GLY A 403 30.19 38.39 -17.15
N CYS A 404 30.07 39.49 -17.90
CA CYS A 404 31.08 40.55 -17.95
C CYS A 404 31.33 41.13 -16.53
N ASN A 405 32.55 40.97 -16.00
CA ASN A 405 32.89 41.32 -14.63
C ASN A 405 32.61 42.81 -14.32
N ASP A 406 32.98 43.72 -15.21
CA ASP A 406 32.87 45.17 -14.98
C ASP A 406 31.42 45.66 -15.02
N CYS A 407 30.63 45.17 -15.99
CA CYS A 407 29.20 45.49 -16.07
C CYS A 407 28.43 44.90 -14.88
N THR A 408 28.76 43.66 -14.49
CA THR A 408 28.10 43.00 -13.36
C THR A 408 28.42 43.73 -12.07
N ALA A 409 29.68 44.13 -11.84
CA ALA A 409 30.08 44.92 -10.68
C ALA A 409 29.35 46.28 -10.63
N THR A 410 29.28 46.99 -11.76
CA THR A 410 28.58 48.28 -11.84
C THR A 410 27.09 48.14 -11.50
N LEU A 411 26.43 47.10 -12.02
CA LEU A 411 25.04 46.83 -11.71
C LEU A 411 24.88 46.43 -10.23
N ARG A 412 25.79 45.60 -9.67
CA ARG A 412 25.89 45.24 -8.24
C ARG A 412 25.91 46.46 -7.35
N ASP A 413 26.85 47.36 -7.60
CA ASP A 413 26.98 48.58 -6.82
C ASP A 413 25.72 49.45 -6.93
N ALA A 414 25.16 49.59 -8.13
CA ALA A 414 23.91 50.34 -8.31
C ALA A 414 22.71 49.72 -7.56
N ASN A 415 22.59 48.39 -7.52
CA ASN A 415 21.53 47.70 -6.78
C ASN A 415 21.75 47.80 -5.26
N THR A 416 22.98 47.62 -4.78
CA THR A 416 23.33 47.77 -3.36
C THR A 416 23.09 49.19 -2.85
N ASN A 417 23.28 50.19 -3.70
CA ASN A 417 22.97 51.60 -3.40
C ASN A 417 21.48 51.96 -3.54
N GLY A 418 20.61 50.98 -3.86
CA GLY A 418 19.18 51.19 -4.05
C GLY A 418 18.79 51.93 -5.33
N ALA A 419 19.75 52.18 -6.23
CA ALA A 419 19.50 52.80 -7.53
C ALA A 419 18.84 51.82 -8.52
N LEU A 420 19.02 50.52 -8.29
CA LEU A 420 18.29 49.44 -8.96
C LEU A 420 17.47 48.67 -7.92
N GLY A 421 16.29 48.22 -8.33
CA GLY A 421 15.44 47.30 -7.55
C GLY A 421 15.32 45.98 -8.30
N VAL A 422 16.46 45.35 -8.61
CA VAL A 422 16.53 44.10 -9.38
C VAL A 422 16.80 42.92 -8.44
N ASN A 423 16.17 41.80 -8.75
CA ASN A 423 16.32 40.54 -8.03
C ASN A 423 17.29 39.61 -8.77
N TRP A 424 18.43 39.32 -8.16
CA TRP A 424 19.45 38.40 -8.70
C TRP A 424 19.47 37.04 -8.01
N ALA A 425 18.36 36.64 -7.40
CA ALA A 425 18.20 35.26 -6.99
C ALA A 425 18.40 34.33 -8.20
N PHE A 426 19.10 33.21 -8.01
CA PHE A 426 19.23 32.20 -9.05
C PHE A 426 17.82 31.73 -9.48
N PRO A 427 17.50 31.64 -10.79
CA PRO A 427 16.14 31.45 -11.28
C PRO A 427 15.68 29.99 -11.14
N VAL A 428 15.54 29.53 -9.89
CA VAL A 428 15.04 28.20 -9.54
C VAL A 428 13.52 28.19 -9.55
N THR A 429 12.97 27.33 -10.39
CA THR A 429 11.58 26.93 -10.41
C THR A 429 11.36 25.76 -9.46
N PHE A 430 10.28 25.80 -8.69
CA PHE A 430 9.85 24.67 -7.89
C PHE A 430 8.33 24.48 -7.98
N GLY A 431 7.86 23.26 -7.76
CA GLY A 431 6.44 22.93 -7.77
C GLY A 431 6.12 21.73 -6.90
N PHE A 432 4.85 21.59 -6.57
CA PHE A 432 4.32 20.44 -5.87
C PHE A 432 2.88 20.19 -6.32
N GLY A 433 2.43 18.95 -6.21
CA GLY A 433 1.07 18.61 -6.53
C GLY A 433 0.69 17.21 -6.07
N LEU A 434 -0.53 16.85 -6.37
CA LEU A 434 -1.14 15.57 -6.08
C LEU A 434 -1.88 15.09 -7.33
N GLY A 435 -1.84 13.80 -7.55
CA GLY A 435 -2.48 13.18 -8.70
C GLY A 435 -2.86 11.75 -8.40
N PHE A 436 -3.46 11.13 -9.40
CA PHE A 436 -3.77 9.72 -9.36
C PHE A 436 -3.64 9.11 -10.75
N ASP A 437 -3.17 7.87 -10.76
CA ASP A 437 -3.09 7.05 -11.97
C ASP A 437 -4.22 6.01 -11.96
N MET A 438 -4.91 5.87 -13.09
CA MET A 438 -5.97 4.88 -13.30
C MET A 438 -5.54 3.94 -14.43
N PRO A 439 -5.45 2.62 -14.20
CA PRO A 439 -5.12 1.69 -15.27
C PRO A 439 -6.20 1.73 -16.35
N ILE A 440 -5.81 2.07 -17.59
CA ILE A 440 -6.71 2.03 -18.77
C ILE A 440 -6.38 0.87 -19.70
N SER A 441 -5.18 0.30 -19.57
CA SER A 441 -4.74 -0.91 -20.28
C SER A 441 -3.65 -1.64 -19.51
N SER A 442 -3.22 -2.80 -20.01
CA SER A 442 -2.10 -3.56 -19.43
C SER A 442 -0.74 -2.85 -19.53
N LEU A 443 -0.65 -1.74 -20.27
CA LEU A 443 0.60 -0.99 -20.50
C LEU A 443 0.50 0.50 -20.17
N LEU A 444 -0.69 1.06 -20.01
CA LEU A 444 -0.90 2.48 -19.83
C LEU A 444 -1.90 2.77 -18.71
N ASP A 445 -1.57 3.80 -17.95
CA ASP A 445 -2.42 4.40 -16.95
C ASP A 445 -2.83 5.81 -17.43
N LEU A 446 -4.09 6.18 -17.21
CA LEU A 446 -4.57 7.55 -17.34
C LEU A 446 -4.13 8.32 -16.09
N GLU A 447 -3.31 9.33 -16.28
CA GLU A 447 -2.79 10.20 -15.22
C GLU A 447 -3.65 11.49 -15.17
N LEU A 448 -4.13 11.84 -13.99
CA LEU A 448 -4.75 13.13 -13.71
C LEU A 448 -4.11 13.75 -12.47
N ASP A 449 -3.63 14.99 -12.59
CA ASP A 449 -3.03 15.69 -11.45
C ASP A 449 -3.31 17.19 -11.40
N LEU A 450 -3.29 17.70 -10.17
CA LEU A 450 -3.43 19.10 -9.84
C LEU A 450 -2.17 19.55 -9.08
N GLY A 451 -1.60 20.68 -9.49
CA GLY A 451 -0.38 21.18 -8.86
C GLY A 451 -0.25 22.69 -8.87
N TYR A 452 0.69 23.16 -8.05
CA TYR A 452 1.17 24.53 -8.01
C TYR A 452 2.64 24.57 -8.44
N ARG A 453 3.00 25.58 -9.24
CA ARG A 453 4.39 25.88 -9.63
C ARG A 453 4.71 27.35 -9.35
N SER A 454 5.87 27.59 -8.73
CA SER A 454 6.52 28.90 -8.67
C SER A 454 7.64 28.93 -9.70
N ILE A 455 7.35 29.49 -10.86
CA ILE A 455 8.24 29.51 -12.01
C ILE A 455 9.11 30.76 -11.93
N ALA A 456 10.42 30.57 -11.82
CA ALA A 456 11.39 31.67 -11.89
C ALA A 456 11.88 31.83 -13.32
N VAL A 457 11.68 33.01 -13.89
CA VAL A 457 12.13 33.37 -15.25
C VAL A 457 12.98 34.64 -15.20
N GLY A 458 13.92 34.72 -16.13
CA GLY A 458 14.62 35.97 -16.40
C GLY A 458 13.79 36.88 -17.28
N ASP A 459 13.83 38.16 -16.97
CA ASP A 459 13.42 39.26 -17.84
C ASP A 459 14.61 40.20 -18.08
N SER A 460 14.46 41.10 -19.04
CA SER A 460 15.40 42.19 -19.28
C SER A 460 14.68 43.53 -19.22
N TYR A 461 15.32 44.54 -18.61
CA TYR A 461 14.81 45.90 -18.53
C TYR A 461 15.83 46.92 -19.07
N ALA A 462 15.35 47.98 -19.70
CA ALA A 462 16.17 49.16 -19.98
C ALA A 462 16.22 50.06 -18.72
N ARG A 463 17.38 50.17 -18.06
CA ARG A 463 17.57 51.00 -16.85
C ARG A 463 18.98 51.61 -16.81
N ILE A 464 19.08 52.86 -16.33
CA ILE A 464 20.37 53.55 -16.07
C ILE A 464 21.32 53.51 -17.29
N GLY A 465 20.80 53.76 -18.49
CA GLY A 465 21.59 53.73 -19.73
C GLY A 465 21.95 52.35 -20.27
N PHE A 466 21.63 51.27 -19.56
CA PHE A 466 21.70 49.89 -20.06
C PHE A 466 20.37 49.52 -20.72
N SER A 467 20.43 48.86 -21.87
CA SER A 467 19.23 48.41 -22.61
C SER A 467 18.68 47.06 -22.14
N ASN A 468 19.45 46.28 -21.39
CA ASN A 468 19.15 44.87 -21.11
C ASN A 468 19.61 44.40 -19.72
N VAL A 469 19.28 45.15 -18.66
CA VAL A 469 19.56 44.74 -17.28
C VAL A 469 18.73 43.49 -16.96
N PRO A 470 19.36 42.33 -16.70
CA PRO A 470 18.63 41.11 -16.41
C PRO A 470 18.09 41.13 -14.98
N ASP A 471 16.90 40.59 -14.80
CA ASP A 471 16.18 40.51 -13.54
C ASP A 471 15.44 39.17 -13.45
N THR A 472 15.22 38.69 -12.23
CA THR A 472 14.50 37.44 -11.99
C THR A 472 13.14 37.74 -11.37
N ARG A 473 12.07 37.36 -12.07
CA ARG A 473 10.72 37.39 -11.52
C ARG A 473 10.18 35.98 -11.29
N ARG A 474 9.15 35.91 -10.45
CA ARG A 474 8.41 34.67 -10.17
C ARG A 474 6.99 34.75 -10.69
N ILE A 475 6.56 33.66 -11.31
CA ILE A 475 5.21 33.46 -11.81
C ILE A 475 4.58 32.33 -11.00
N SER A 476 3.44 32.64 -10.38
CA SER A 476 2.63 31.66 -9.68
C SER A 476 1.65 31.03 -10.65
N GLN A 477 1.69 29.70 -10.78
CA GLN A 477 0.85 28.94 -11.69
C GLN A 477 0.14 27.81 -10.92
N PHE A 478 -1.18 27.73 -11.08
CA PHE A 478 -1.95 26.52 -10.79
C PHE A 478 -2.17 25.75 -12.10
N GLN A 479 -2.03 24.43 -12.06
CA GLN A 479 -2.14 23.60 -13.25
C GLN A 479 -2.95 22.34 -13.00
N LEU A 480 -3.72 21.96 -14.01
CA LEU A 480 -4.35 20.66 -14.15
C LEU A 480 -3.64 19.94 -15.30
N ARG A 481 -3.18 18.72 -15.06
CA ARG A 481 -2.58 17.87 -16.10
C ARG A 481 -3.40 16.62 -16.28
N ILE A 482 -3.57 16.22 -17.53
CA ILE A 482 -4.22 14.97 -17.93
C ILE A 482 -3.38 14.32 -19.01
N GLY A 483 -3.16 13.02 -18.92
CA GLY A 483 -2.46 12.30 -19.99
C GLY A 483 -2.24 10.84 -19.66
N VAL A 484 -1.22 10.25 -20.25
CA VAL A 484 -0.96 8.82 -20.12
C VAL A 484 0.42 8.55 -19.55
N MET A 485 0.51 7.52 -18.71
CA MET A 485 1.74 7.04 -18.10
C MET A 485 1.96 5.57 -18.43
N TYR A 486 3.21 5.20 -18.73
CA TYR A 486 3.67 3.84 -18.98
C TYR A 486 4.26 3.17 -17.74
#